data_AF-A0A1C6G1H6-F1
#
_entry.id   AF-A0A1C6G1H6-F1
#
_cell.length_a   1.000
_cell.length_b   1.000
_cell.length_c   1.000
_cell.angle_alpha   90.00
_cell.angle_beta   90.00
_cell.angle_gamma   90.00
#
_symmetry.space_group_name_H-M   'P 1'
#
loop_
_entity.id
_entity.type
_entity.pdbx_description
1 polymer ?
#
loop_
_entity_poly.entity_id
_entity_poly.type
_entity_poly.pdbx_seq_one_letter_code
_entity_poly.pdbx_strand_id
1 'polypeptide(L)' 'MIKSIVPIDTMQGDNMYFKRLRDLREDHDMKQSEVAEYLGIQQTVYSRYERGFQSIPVEHLIKLADLYKVSTDYILGRK' A
#
# COMPACT_ATOMS: atom_id res chain seq x y z
N MET A 1 -13.10 5.12 37.27
CA MET A 1 -13.08 4.17 36.13
C MET A 1 -12.21 4.76 35.06
N ILE A 2 -11.06 4.14 34.82
CA ILE A 2 -10.05 4.61 33.87
C ILE A 2 -10.68 4.49 32.47
N LYS A 3 -10.84 5.63 31.77
CA LYS A 3 -11.26 5.62 30.37
C LYS A 3 -10.24 4.77 29.61
N SER A 4 -10.67 3.66 29.02
CA SER A 4 -9.82 2.82 28.18
C SER A 4 -9.22 3.69 27.08
N ILE A 5 -7.89 3.77 27.06
CA ILE A 5 -7.14 4.33 25.95
C ILE A 5 -7.42 3.40 24.76
N VAL A 6 -8.25 3.84 23.83
CA VAL A 6 -8.39 3.19 22.53
C VAL A 6 -7.03 3.32 21.85
N PRO A 7 -6.42 2.22 21.38
CA PRO A 7 -5.13 2.30 20.72
C PRO A 7 -5.22 3.24 19.50
N ILE A 8 -4.16 4.00 19.26
CA ILE A 8 -4.07 5.05 18.22
C ILE A 8 -4.31 4.47 16.80
N ASP A 9 -4.28 3.14 16.66
CA ASP A 9 -4.62 2.39 15.45
C ASP A 9 -6.13 2.34 15.11
N THR A 10 -7.02 2.79 16.01
CA THR A 10 -8.48 2.69 15.84
C THR A 10 -9.09 3.89 15.10
N MET A 11 -8.30 4.90 14.71
CA MET A 11 -8.77 5.93 13.80
C MET A 11 -8.65 5.44 12.35
N GLN A 12 -9.67 4.70 11.91
CA GLN A 12 -9.97 4.49 10.49
C GLN A 12 -10.19 5.86 9.86
N GLY A 13 -9.12 6.50 9.41
CA GLY A 13 -9.24 7.46 8.32
C GLY A 13 -9.88 6.74 7.14
N ASP A 14 -10.74 7.42 6.41
CA ASP A 14 -11.38 6.98 5.16
C ASP A 14 -10.33 6.71 4.06
N ASN A 15 -9.43 5.78 4.34
CA ASN A 15 -8.21 5.54 3.60
C ASN A 15 -8.44 4.32 2.73
N MET A 16 -8.39 4.54 1.41
CA MET A 16 -8.48 3.51 0.40
C MET A 16 -7.47 2.40 0.70
N TYR A 17 -7.98 1.25 1.15
CA TYR A 17 -7.16 0.11 1.50
C TYR A 17 -6.77 -0.64 0.23
N PHE A 18 -5.52 -0.51 -0.20
CA PHE A 18 -4.96 -1.22 -1.35
C PHE A 18 -4.62 -2.68 -1.00
N LYS A 19 -5.64 -3.47 -0.66
CA LYS A 19 -5.47 -4.89 -0.25
C LYS A 19 -4.53 -5.64 -1.21
N ARG A 20 -4.71 -5.41 -2.51
CA ARG A 20 -3.99 -6.10 -3.57
C ARG A 20 -2.50 -5.77 -3.66
N LEU A 21 -2.02 -4.65 -3.10
CA LEU A 21 -0.58 -4.32 -3.20
C LEU A 21 0.29 -5.27 -2.38
N ARG A 22 -0.16 -5.60 -1.17
CA ARG A 22 0.53 -6.57 -0.34
C ARG A 22 0.50 -7.95 -0.98
N ASP A 23 -0.68 -8.36 -1.45
CA ASP A 23 -0.89 -9.66 -2.10
C ASP A 23 0.02 -9.78 -3.34
N LEU A 24 0.00 -8.80 -4.25
CA LEU A 24 0.84 -8.77 -5.45
C LEU A 24 2.33 -8.82 -5.11
N ARG A 25 2.77 -8.09 -4.07
CA ARG A 25 4.16 -8.11 -3.64
C ARG A 25 4.57 -9.49 -3.14
N GLU A 26 3.75 -10.11 -2.29
CA GLU A 26 4.01 -11.43 -1.71
C GLU A 26 3.98 -12.53 -2.79
N ASP A 27 3.06 -12.45 -3.75
CA ASP A 27 2.99 -13.35 -4.91
C ASP A 27 4.22 -13.28 -5.82
N HIS A 28 4.95 -12.16 -5.79
CA HIS A 28 6.20 -11.95 -6.53
C HIS A 28 7.46 -12.19 -5.67
N ASP A 29 7.32 -12.71 -4.45
CA ASP A 29 8.41 -12.97 -3.50
C ASP A 29 9.27 -11.73 -3.17
N MET A 30 8.70 -10.53 -3.30
CA MET A 30 9.42 -9.27 -3.09
C MET A 30 9.32 -8.76 -1.66
N LYS A 31 10.40 -8.19 -1.15
CA LYS A 31 10.43 -7.40 0.08
C LYS A 31 9.90 -6.00 -0.17
N GLN A 32 9.33 -5.38 0.86
CA GLN A 32 8.89 -3.97 0.79
C GLN A 32 10.03 -3.02 0.40
N SER A 33 11.28 -3.33 0.76
CA SER A 33 12.45 -2.54 0.39
C SER A 33 12.76 -2.58 -1.11
N GLU A 34 12.55 -3.72 -1.77
CA GLU A 34 12.84 -3.89 -3.20
C GLU A 34 11.82 -3.11 -4.04
N VAL A 35 10.54 -3.14 -3.65
CA VAL A 35 9.51 -2.33 -4.31
C VAL A 35 9.74 -0.83 -4.06
N ALA A 36 10.15 -0.46 -2.84
CA ALA A 36 10.47 0.93 -2.53
C ALA A 36 11.67 1.45 -3.32
N GLU A 37 12.71 0.63 -3.50
CA GLU A 37 13.85 0.92 -4.36
C GLU A 37 13.42 1.13 -5.81
N TYR A 38 12.58 0.23 -6.36
CA TYR A 38 12.02 0.36 -7.70
C TYR A 38 11.23 1.68 -7.90
N LEU A 39 10.51 2.11 -6.86
CA LEU A 39 9.78 3.37 -6.88
C LEU A 39 10.65 4.61 -6.61
N GLY A 40 11.85 4.44 -6.06
CA GLY A 40 12.72 5.54 -5.64
C GLY A 40 12.25 6.22 -4.33
N ILE A 41 11.68 5.45 -3.40
CA ILE A 41 11.15 5.95 -2.12
C ILE A 41 11.70 5.16 -0.93
N GLN A 42 11.46 5.66 0.29
CA GLN A 42 11.80 4.92 1.50
C GLN A 42 10.85 3.73 1.69
N GLN A 43 11.37 2.60 2.22
CA GLN A 43 10.57 1.41 2.52
C GLN A 43 9.38 1.71 3.44
N THR A 44 9.54 2.65 4.38
CA THR A 44 8.48 3.09 5.30
C THR A 44 7.31 3.74 4.56
N VAL A 45 7.57 4.45 3.45
CA VAL A 45 6.54 5.05 2.60
C VAL A 45 5.75 3.96 1.88
N TYR A 46 6.44 2.99 1.28
CA TYR A 46 5.76 1.87 0.64
C TYR A 46 4.93 1.03 1.63
N SER A 47 5.44 0.80 2.85
CA SER A 47 4.68 0.17 3.94
C SER A 47 3.42 0.95 4.34
N ARG A 48 3.42 2.29 4.23
CA ARG A 48 2.23 3.12 4.46
C ARG A 48 1.23 3.00 3.31
N TYR A 49 1.68 2.81 2.07
CA TYR A 49 0.79 2.51 0.94
C TYR A 49 0.04 1.20 1.15
N GLU A 50 0.73 0.10 1.48
CA GLU A 50 0.09 -1.22 1.69
C GLU A 50 -0.94 -1.22 2.83
N ARG A 51 -0.71 -0.38 3.84
CA ARG A 51 -1.60 -0.26 5.01
C ARG A 51 -2.68 0.81 4.84
N GLY A 52 -2.69 1.54 3.72
CA GLY A 52 -3.60 2.65 3.47
C GLY A 52 -3.31 3.91 4.29
N PHE A 53 -2.25 3.99 5.08
CA PHE A 53 -1.92 5.20 5.86
C PHE A 53 -1.48 6.39 4.99
N GLN A 54 -1.21 6.16 3.72
CA GLN A 54 -0.81 7.19 2.78
C GLN A 54 -1.39 6.88 1.40
N SER A 55 -1.91 7.90 0.71
CA SER A 55 -2.33 7.80 -0.68
C SER A 55 -1.13 7.55 -1.61
N ILE A 56 -1.40 6.86 -2.72
CA ILE A 56 -0.39 6.52 -3.72
C ILE A 56 -0.44 7.59 -4.82
N PRO A 57 0.69 8.28 -5.10
CA PRO A 57 0.79 9.15 -6.27
C PRO A 57 0.53 8.38 -7.56
N VAL A 58 -0.08 9.02 -8.56
CA VAL A 58 -0.50 8.36 -9.82
C VAL A 58 0.69 7.73 -10.55
N GLU A 59 1.85 8.40 -10.52
CA GLU A 59 3.09 7.91 -11.10
C GLU A 59 3.58 6.61 -10.45
N HIS A 60 3.40 6.45 -9.14
CA HIS A 60 3.75 5.20 -8.44
C HIS A 60 2.73 4.11 -8.75
N LEU A 61 1.44 4.45 -8.86
CA LEU A 61 0.40 3.50 -9.22
C LEU A 61 0.64 2.89 -10.61
N ILE A 62 1.03 3.71 -11.60
CA ILE A 62 1.38 3.25 -12.96
C ILE A 62 2.59 2.32 -12.91
N LYS A 63 3.67 2.73 -12.22
CA LYS A 63 4.87 1.89 -12.04
C LYS A 63 4.56 0.55 -11.39
N LEU A 64 3.70 0.52 -10.37
CA LEU A 64 3.30 -0.72 -9.70
C LEU A 64 2.47 -1.63 -10.61
N ALA A 65 1.60 -1.05 -11.44
CA ALA A 65 0.85 -1.80 -12.47
C ALA A 65 1.82 -2.45 -13.48
N ASP A 66 2.84 -1.71 -13.93
CA ASP A 66 3.86 -2.20 -14.84
C ASP A 66 4.78 -3.25 -14.22
N LEU A 67 5.13 -3.09 -12.93
CA LEU A 67 5.95 -4.04 -12.17
C LEU A 67 5.25 -5.39 -12.07
N TYR A 68 3.99 -5.39 -11.62
CA TYR A 68 3.22 -6.60 -11.36
C TYR A 68 2.45 -7.12 -12.56
N LYS A 69 2.56 -6.48 -13.73
CA LYS A 69 1.87 -6.87 -14.98
C LYS A 69 0.35 -6.97 -14.83
N VAL A 70 -0.24 -6.00 -14.14
CA VAL A 70 -1.69 -5.88 -13.92
C VAL A 70 -2.19 -4.49 -14.33
N SER A 71 -3.51 -4.28 -14.38
CA SER A 71 -4.06 -2.94 -14.55
C SER A 71 -4.06 -2.13 -13.25
N THR A 72 -4.11 -0.81 -13.37
CA THR A 72 -4.32 0.08 -12.22
C THR A 72 -5.68 -0.18 -11.56
N ASP A 73 -6.72 -0.48 -12.34
CA ASP A 73 -8.02 -0.91 -11.85
C ASP A 73 -7.92 -2.18 -11.00
N TYR A 74 -7.07 -3.13 -11.40
CA TYR A 74 -6.79 -4.29 -10.57
C TYR A 74 -6.20 -3.85 -9.23
N ILE A 75 -5.15 -3.03 -9.19
CA ILE A 75 -4.58 -2.55 -7.92
C ILE A 75 -5.62 -1.82 -7.05
N LEU A 76 -6.50 -1.02 -7.68
CA LEU A 76 -7.55 -0.25 -7.03
C LEU A 76 -8.77 -1.09 -6.58
N GLY A 77 -8.82 -2.38 -6.88
CA GLY A 77 -9.95 -3.25 -6.55
C GLY A 77 -11.20 -2.97 -7.40
N ARG A 78 -11.04 -2.34 -8.57
CA ARG A 78 -12.10 -2.10 -9.56
C ARG A 78 -12.16 -3.28 -10.54
N LYS A 79 -13.32 -3.48 -11.16
CA LYS A 79 -13.56 -4.50 -12.19
C LYS A 79 -13.06 -4.01 -13.55
#